data_AF-A0A913XY47-F1
#
_entry.id   AF-A0A913XY47-F1
#
_cell.length_a   1.000
_cell.length_b   1.000
_cell.length_c   1.000
_cell.angle_alpha   90.00
_cell.angle_beta   90.00
_cell.angle_gamma   90.00
#
_symmetry.space_group_name_H-M   'P 1'
#
loop_
_entity.id
_entity.type
_entity.pdbx_description
1 polymer ?
#
loop_
_entity_poly.entity_id
_entity_poly.type
_entity_poly.pdbx_seq_one_letter_code
_entity_poly.pdbx_strand_id
1 'polypeptide(L)'
;MGSMVSHMYRGVQYMIGCGGYSSKALPSPDTLHKANALVWRRTGSMYFDEDGDLAHEFYEEVKPTTKGEKAWMRPLTDRLSPQGVVPLQVPRLHVDFPYVMCEAWTS
;
A
#
# COMPACT_ATOMS: atom_id res chain seq x y z
N MET A 1 -26.79 -21.95 -19.76
CA MET A 1 -25.50 -22.50 -20.26
C MET A 1 -24.53 -21.35 -20.48
N GLY A 2 -23.40 -21.17 -19.81
CA GLY A 2 -22.94 -21.55 -18.47
C GLY A 2 -21.97 -20.42 -18.10
N SER A 3 -22.20 -19.77 -16.97
CA SER A 3 -21.36 -18.68 -16.45
C SER A 3 -20.01 -19.25 -16.06
N MET A 4 -18.95 -18.83 -16.73
CA MET A 4 -17.57 -19.09 -16.34
C MET A 4 -16.91 -17.76 -15.95
N VAL A 5 -15.92 -17.86 -15.07
CA VAL A 5 -15.13 -16.78 -14.45
C VAL A 5 -15.70 -16.25 -13.13
N SER A 6 -15.93 -17.18 -12.19
CA SER A 6 -15.85 -16.91 -10.75
C SER A 6 -14.76 -17.82 -10.16
N HIS A 7 -13.48 -17.47 -10.33
CA HIS A 7 -12.40 -18.17 -9.64
C HIS A 7 -11.02 -17.46 -9.57
N MET A 8 -10.95 -16.13 -9.67
CA MET A 8 -9.67 -15.40 -9.51
C MET A 8 -9.54 -14.51 -8.27
N TYR A 9 -10.48 -14.58 -7.32
CA TYR A 9 -10.35 -13.89 -6.02
C TYR A 9 -10.45 -14.90 -4.88
N ARG A 10 -9.45 -15.77 -4.76
CA ARG A 10 -9.33 -16.67 -3.61
C ARG A 10 -7.90 -16.72 -3.08
N GLY A 11 -7.29 -15.56 -2.90
CA GLY A 11 -5.89 -15.53 -2.43
C GLY A 11 -5.30 -14.22 -1.92
N VAL A 12 -5.94 -13.06 -2.07
CA VAL A 12 -5.36 -11.79 -1.57
C VAL A 12 -6.46 -10.89 -1.03
N GLN A 13 -6.84 -11.13 0.23
CA GLN A 13 -7.64 -10.21 1.02
C GLN A 13 -6.68 -9.41 1.90
N TYR A 14 -6.25 -8.25 1.42
CA TYR A 14 -5.75 -7.17 2.28
C TYR A 14 -6.16 -5.81 1.71
N MET A 15 -7.48 -5.63 1.66
CA MET A 15 -8.15 -4.34 1.83
C MET A 15 -8.66 -4.27 3.27
N ILE A 16 -7.76 -4.30 4.25
CA ILE A 16 -8.11 -3.95 5.63
C ILE A 16 -7.71 -2.50 5.82
N GLY A 17 -8.73 -1.64 5.82
CA GLY A 17 -8.61 -0.23 6.12
C GLY A 17 -7.85 -0.02 7.43
N CYS A 18 -7.05 1.03 7.46
CA CYS A 18 -6.49 1.56 8.69
C CYS A 18 -7.63 2.04 9.59
N GLY A 19 -8.09 1.17 10.48
CA GLY A 19 -9.14 1.44 11.47
C GLY A 19 -9.02 0.50 12.66
N GLY A 20 -7.80 0.30 13.18
CA GLY A 20 -7.54 -0.53 14.35
C GLY A 20 -7.47 0.28 15.64
N TYR A 21 -8.61 0.73 16.16
CA TYR A 21 -8.74 1.11 17.56
C TYR A 21 -9.00 -0.17 18.39
N SER A 22 -8.05 -0.50 19.27
CA SER A 22 -8.15 -1.63 20.20
C SER A 22 -9.37 -1.45 21.14
N SER A 23 -10.21 -2.47 21.20
CA SER A 23 -11.51 -2.48 21.88
C SER A 23 -11.40 -2.91 23.35
N LYS A 24 -11.06 -1.98 24.25
CA LYS A 24 -11.32 -2.13 25.71
C LYS A 24 -11.54 -0.78 26.39
N ALA A 25 -12.71 -0.17 26.22
CA ALA A 25 -13.41 0.68 27.21
C ALA A 25 -14.61 1.39 26.53
N LEU A 26 -15.76 1.38 27.20
CA LEU A 26 -16.96 2.13 26.81
C LEU A 26 -16.66 3.65 26.87
N PRO A 27 -17.14 4.49 25.95
CA PRO A 27 -16.85 5.92 25.98
C PRO A 27 -17.71 6.63 27.03
N SER A 28 -17.07 7.37 27.93
CA SER A 28 -17.74 8.40 28.72
C SER A 28 -18.09 9.60 27.82
N PRO A 29 -19.14 10.37 28.11
CA PRO A 29 -19.58 11.50 27.28
C PRO A 29 -18.60 12.70 27.24
N ASP A 30 -17.48 12.64 27.96
CA ASP A 30 -16.48 13.72 28.05
C ASP A 30 -15.27 13.55 27.12
N THR A 31 -15.36 12.70 26.10
CA THR A 31 -14.31 12.63 25.06
C THR A 31 -14.45 13.82 24.11
N LEU A 32 -13.94 14.97 24.57
CA LEU A 32 -13.48 16.09 23.75
C LEU A 32 -12.97 15.54 22.41
N HIS A 33 -13.66 15.88 21.32
CA HIS A 33 -13.28 15.49 19.97
C HIS A 33 -11.79 15.78 19.78
N LYS A 34 -10.96 14.73 19.88
CA LYS A 34 -9.52 14.83 19.73
C LYS A 34 -9.29 15.20 18.28
N ALA A 35 -9.18 16.50 18.04
CA ALA A 35 -9.08 17.11 16.74
C ALA A 35 -8.04 16.34 15.91
N ASN A 36 -8.52 15.76 14.82
CA ASN A 36 -7.80 15.17 13.67
C ASN A 36 -6.36 14.76 13.97
N ALA A 37 -6.15 13.50 14.33
CA ALA A 37 -4.81 12.94 14.47
C ALA A 37 -4.05 13.09 13.15
N LEU A 38 -3.11 14.04 13.11
CA LEU A 38 -2.26 14.27 11.94
C LEU A 38 -1.55 12.98 11.55
N VAL A 39 -1.65 12.64 10.27
CA VAL A 39 -1.03 11.45 9.69
C VAL A 39 0.38 11.80 9.26
N TRP A 40 1.36 11.22 9.96
CA TRP A 40 2.80 11.38 9.70
C TRP A 40 3.43 10.18 8.98
N ARG A 41 2.69 9.08 8.87
CA ARG A 41 3.18 7.81 8.34
C ARG A 41 2.10 7.17 7.49
N ARG A 42 2.49 6.53 6.39
CA ARG A 42 1.61 5.73 5.53
C ARG A 42 2.17 4.33 5.34
N THR A 43 1.29 3.37 5.08
CA THR A 43 1.71 2.06 4.57
C THR A 43 2.02 2.20 3.08
N GLY A 44 3.23 1.81 2.66
CA GLY A 44 3.64 1.80 1.27
C GLY A 44 3.09 0.58 0.53
N SER A 45 2.78 0.75 -0.75
CA SER A 45 2.36 -0.32 -1.67
C SER A 45 3.47 -0.73 -2.65
N MET A 46 4.71 -0.31 -2.38
CA MET A 46 5.90 -0.64 -3.17
C MET A 46 6.73 -1.71 -2.46
N TYR A 47 7.61 -2.34 -3.22
CA TYR A 47 8.53 -3.38 -2.78
C TYR A 47 9.95 -3.04 -3.23
N PHE A 48 10.92 -3.55 -2.48
CA PHE A 48 12.33 -3.59 -2.85
C PHE A 48 12.67 -4.95 -3.46
N ASP A 49 13.45 -4.96 -4.53
CA ASP A 49 14.04 -6.18 -5.08
C ASP A 49 15.42 -6.50 -4.47
N GLU A 50 16.13 -7.49 -5.03
CA GLU A 50 17.46 -7.91 -4.56
C GLU A 50 18.53 -6.82 -4.73
N ASP A 51 18.37 -5.93 -5.72
CA ASP A 51 19.30 -4.84 -6.04
C ASP A 51 18.98 -3.55 -5.27
N GLY A 52 17.82 -3.50 -4.61
CA GLY A 52 17.35 -2.36 -3.81
C GLY A 52 16.53 -1.34 -4.60
N ASP A 53 16.12 -1.68 -5.82
CA ASP A 53 15.20 -0.88 -6.60
C ASP A 53 13.80 -0.90 -5.97
N LEU A 54 13.04 0.19 -6.09
CA LEU A 54 11.74 0.37 -5.45
C LEU A 54 10.64 0.54 -6.51
N ALA A 55 9.69 -0.40 -6.56
CA ALA A 55 8.58 -0.36 -7.51
C ALA A 55 7.29 -0.97 -6.94
N HIS A 56 6.16 -0.74 -7.62
CA HIS A 56 4.91 -1.43 -7.30
C HIS A 56 4.90 -2.89 -7.77
N GLU A 57 5.57 -3.16 -8.88
CA GLU A 57 5.61 -4.45 -9.55
C GLU A 57 7.00 -4.65 -10.16
N PHE A 58 7.52 -5.87 -10.05
CA PHE A 58 8.77 -6.26 -10.70
C PHE A 58 8.47 -7.33 -11.74
N TYR A 59 9.27 -7.34 -12.80
CA TYR A 59 9.20 -8.33 -13.85
C TYR A 59 10.60 -8.83 -14.15
N GLU A 60 10.73 -10.13 -14.40
CA GLU A 60 12.00 -10.71 -14.84
C GLU A 60 11.85 -11.27 -16.26
N GLU A 61 12.94 -11.15 -17.02
CA GLU A 61 13.01 -11.67 -18.37
C GLU A 61 13.18 -13.19 -18.35
N VAL A 62 12.24 -13.89 -18.98
CA VAL A 62 12.32 -15.32 -19.20
C VAL A 62 12.95 -15.58 -20.55
N LYS A 63 14.16 -16.15 -20.52
CA LYS A 63 14.87 -16.53 -21.74
C LYS A 63 14.15 -17.67 -22.44
N PRO A 64 14.04 -17.61 -23.78
CA PRO A 64 13.44 -18.69 -24.55
C PRO A 64 14.30 -19.96 -24.41
N THR A 65 13.66 -21.09 -24.15
CA THR A 65 14.34 -22.38 -24.06
C THR A 65 14.52 -22.98 -25.46
N THR A 66 13.64 -22.64 -26.39
CA THR A 66 13.65 -23.16 -27.77
C THR A 66 14.16 -22.10 -28.76
N LYS A 67 14.94 -22.52 -29.76
CA LYS A 67 15.40 -21.64 -30.85
C LYS A 67 14.19 -21.11 -31.63
N GLY A 68 14.04 -19.78 -31.66
CA GLY A 68 12.99 -19.08 -32.40
C GLY A 68 11.85 -18.53 -31.54
N GLU A 69 11.79 -18.90 -30.26
CA GLU A 69 10.86 -18.27 -29.32
C GLU A 69 11.37 -16.89 -28.89
N LYS A 70 10.44 -15.95 -28.68
CA LYS A 70 10.77 -14.62 -28.17
C LYS A 70 10.87 -14.68 -26.65
N ALA A 71 11.82 -13.95 -26.09
CA ALA A 71 11.85 -13.67 -24.66
C ALA A 71 10.56 -12.96 -24.25
N TRP A 72 10.13 -13.18 -23.01
CA TRP A 72 8.95 -12.57 -22.44
C TRP A 72 9.19 -12.22 -20.97
N MET A 73 8.34 -11.36 -20.42
CA MET A 73 8.46 -10.86 -19.05
C MET A 73 7.48 -11.59 -18.14
N ARG A 74 7.94 -12.16 -17.03
CA ARG A 74 7.06 -12.72 -15.99
C ARG A 74 7.02 -11.81 -14.76
N PRO A 75 5.85 -11.63 -14.13
CA PRO A 75 5.77 -10.89 -12.88
C PRO A 75 6.53 -11.63 -11.78
N LEU A 76 7.35 -10.90 -11.04
CA LEU A 76 8.10 -11.39 -9.89
C LEU A 76 7.26 -11.16 -8.63
N THR A 77 7.10 -12.21 -7.83
CA THR A 77 6.32 -12.16 -6.58
C THR A 77 7.09 -12.69 -5.37
N ASP A 78 8.13 -13.49 -5.63
CA ASP A 78 9.06 -13.98 -4.63
C ASP A 78 10.24 -13.02 -4.45
N ARG A 79 10.89 -13.13 -3.29
CA ARG A 79 12.12 -12.38 -2.94
C ARG A 79 12.01 -10.86 -2.92
N LEU A 80 10.80 -10.33 -3.00
CA LEU A 80 10.50 -8.92 -2.82
C LEU A 80 10.31 -8.59 -1.34
N SER A 81 10.92 -7.51 -0.88
CA SER A 81 10.76 -6.99 0.48
C SER A 81 9.78 -5.81 0.48
N PRO A 82 8.69 -5.82 1.26
CA PRO A 82 7.75 -4.71 1.26
C PRO A 82 8.40 -3.42 1.79
N GLN A 83 8.07 -2.28 1.17
CA GLN A 83 8.55 -0.96 1.62
C GLN A 83 8.14 -0.66 3.08
N GLY A 84 7.00 -1.20 3.50
CA GLY A 84 6.51 -1.06 4.87
C GLY A 84 5.98 0.34 5.18
N VAL A 85 6.31 0.88 6.35
CA VAL A 85 5.79 2.17 6.82
C VAL A 85 6.70 3.31 6.38
N VAL A 86 6.16 4.21 5.56
CA VAL A 86 6.88 5.36 4.99
C VAL A 86 6.54 6.64 5.75
N PRO A 87 7.52 7.39 6.26
CA PRO A 87 7.29 8.70 6.85
C PRO A 87 6.88 9.72 5.78
N LEU A 88 5.94 10.58 6.12
CA LEU A 88 5.51 11.69 5.28
C LEU A 88 6.32 12.93 5.63
N GLN A 89 6.81 13.66 4.61
CA GLN A 89 7.55 14.90 4.83
C GLN A 89 6.69 15.99 5.48
N VAL A 90 5.39 16.01 5.15
CA VAL A 90 4.42 16.98 5.67
C VAL A 90 3.18 16.22 6.15
N PRO A 91 2.62 16.58 7.32
CA PRO A 91 1.48 15.85 7.87
C PRO A 91 0.24 16.01 7.00
N ARG A 92 -0.57 14.95 6.96
CA ARG A 92 -1.86 14.93 6.25
C ARG A 92 -3.00 14.85 7.23
N LEU A 93 -4.16 15.37 6.82
CA LEU A 93 -5.39 15.29 7.62
C LEU A 93 -5.91 13.85 7.70
N HIS A 94 -5.69 13.07 6.63
CA HIS A 94 -6.15 11.69 6.51
C HIS A 94 -5.30 10.94 5.48
N VAL A 95 -5.27 9.61 5.54
CA VAL A 95 -4.44 8.76 4.66
C VAL A 95 -4.85 8.82 3.19
N ASP A 96 -6.16 8.88 2.91
CA ASP A 96 -6.72 8.83 1.55
C ASP A 96 -6.89 10.20 0.89
N PHE A 97 -6.72 11.28 1.65
CA PHE A 97 -6.90 12.63 1.12
C PHE A 97 -5.54 13.25 0.78
N PRO A 98 -5.38 13.82 -0.43
CA PRO A 98 -4.10 14.40 -0.87
C PRO A 98 -3.80 15.77 -0.24
N TYR A 99 -4.61 16.24 0.70
CA TYR A 99 -4.43 17.56 1.31
C TYR A 99 -3.30 17.57 2.34
N VAL A 100 -2.41 18.54 2.18
CA VAL A 100 -1.22 18.77 2.99
C VAL A 100 -1.43 20.06 3.80
N MET A 101 -1.07 20.07 5.08
CA MET A 101 -1.08 21.31 5.86
C MET A 101 0.21 22.09 5.64
N CYS A 102 0.08 23.38 5.34
CA CYS A 102 1.21 24.32 5.22
C CYS A 102 1.04 25.44 6.25
N GLU A 103 2.16 26.04 6.68
CA GLU A 103 2.11 27.27 7.49
C GLU A 103 1.60 28.44 6.64
N ALA A 104 0.78 29.30 7.24
CA ALA A 104 0.39 30.54 6.61
C ALA A 104 1.53 31.54 6.82
N TRP A 105 2.01 32.15 5.73
CA TRP A 105 2.93 33.28 5.82
C TRP A 105 2.19 34.46 6.47
N THR A 106 2.52 34.74 7.73
CA THR A 106 2.17 36.00 8.39
C THR A 106 3.33 36.96 8.22
N SER A 107 3.11 38.02 7.43
CA SER A 107 4.02 39.16 7.26
C SER A 107 4.07 40.08 8.47
#